data_AF-A0A259LJU8-F1
#
_entry.id   AF-A0A259LJU8-F1
#
_cell.length_a   1.000
_cell.length_b   1.000
_cell.length_c   1.000
_cell.angle_alpha   90.00
_cell.angle_beta   90.00
_cell.angle_gamma   90.00
#
_symmetry.space_group_name_H-M   'P 1'
#
loop_
_entity.id
_entity.type
_entity.pdbx_description
1 polymer ?
#
loop_
_entity_poly.entity_id
_entity_poly.type
_entity_poly.pdbx_seq_one_letter_code
_entity_poly.pdbx_strand_id
1 'polypeptide(L)' 'SGHRCAIWNAVVGGVPGSWHRRIAVDIALKGHDGRALVKAAERCGFTGIGIAKTFIHLDRRETPARWTYPGAEDFS' A
#
# COMPACT_ATOMS: atom_id res chain seq x y z
N SER A 1 1.52 8.92 0.05
CA SER A 1 1.48 9.06 -1.43
C SER A 1 0.10 8.62 -1.93
N GLY A 2 -0.35 9.03 -3.11
CA GLY A 2 -1.74 8.81 -3.59
C GLY A 2 -1.81 8.44 -5.06
N HIS A 3 -2.83 8.91 -5.80
CA HIS A 3 -2.90 8.72 -7.25
C HIS A 3 -1.66 9.28 -7.96
N ARG A 4 -1.21 8.61 -9.03
CA ARG A 4 -0.06 9.00 -9.85
C ARG A 4 -0.43 8.93 -11.34
N CYS A 5 -0.16 10.01 -12.07
CA CYS A 5 -0.21 9.97 -13.53
C CYS A 5 0.90 9.06 -14.09
N ALA A 6 0.81 8.70 -15.38
CA ALA A 6 1.78 7.80 -16.01
C ALA A 6 3.23 8.30 -15.90
N ILE A 7 3.44 9.59 -16.13
CA ILE A 7 4.77 10.22 -16.05
C ILE A 7 5.31 10.14 -14.63
N TRP A 8 4.55 10.61 -13.64
CA TRP A 8 5.01 10.60 -12.25
C TRP A 8 5.23 9.18 -11.72
N ASN A 9 4.39 8.22 -12.11
CA ASN A 9 4.59 6.81 -11.75
C ASN A 9 5.93 6.29 -12.29
N ALA A 10 6.32 6.64 -13.52
CA ALA A 10 7.62 6.27 -14.08
C ALA A 10 8.79 6.95 -13.36
N VAL A 11 8.67 8.25 -13.05
CA VAL A 11 9.72 9.03 -12.34
C VAL A 11 10.06 8.41 -10.97
N VAL A 12 9.06 7.91 -10.24
CA VAL A 12 9.27 7.28 -8.93
C VAL A 12 9.58 5.78 -9.01
N GLY A 13 9.87 5.23 -10.20
CA GLY A 13 10.20 3.82 -10.40
C GLY A 13 9.00 2.87 -10.25
N GLY A 14 7.77 3.37 -10.38
CA GLY A 14 6.56 2.56 -10.32
C GLY A 14 6.38 1.69 -11.56
N VAL A 15 5.83 0.50 -11.38
CA VAL A 15 5.53 -0.43 -12.48
C VAL A 15 4.30 0.01 -13.28
N PRO A 16 4.18 -0.37 -14.57
CA PRO A 16 2.99 -0.03 -15.38
C PRO A 16 1.67 -0.49 -14.77
N GLY A 17 1.65 -1.65 -14.09
CA GLY A 17 0.46 -2.19 -13.42
C GLY A 17 0.15 -1.61 -12.03
N SER A 18 0.83 -0.54 -11.61
CA SER A 18 0.70 0.04 -10.27
C SER A 18 -0.73 0.52 -9.96
N TRP A 19 -1.27 0.15 -8.79
CA TRP A 19 -2.58 0.62 -8.33
C TRP A 19 -2.61 2.13 -8.04
N HIS A 20 -1.44 2.77 -7.84
CA HIS A 20 -1.37 4.23 -7.79
C HIS A 20 -1.82 4.91 -9.09
N ARG A 21 -1.78 4.22 -10.23
CA ARG A 21 -2.34 4.72 -11.49
C ARG A 21 -3.87 4.64 -11.56
N ARG A 22 -4.49 4.00 -10.57
CA ARG A 22 -5.94 3.86 -10.38
C ARG A 22 -6.30 4.51 -9.04
N ILE A 23 -6.56 3.70 -8.02
CA ILE A 23 -6.87 4.12 -6.65
C ILE A 23 -5.95 3.38 -5.67
N ALA A 24 -5.01 4.11 -5.07
CA ALA A 24 -4.16 3.60 -4.00
C ALA A 24 -3.64 4.74 -3.13
N VAL A 25 -3.27 4.42 -1.90
CA VAL A 25 -2.65 5.33 -0.94
C VAL A 25 -1.52 4.62 -0.19
N ASP A 26 -0.40 5.33 -0.01
CA ASP A 26 0.66 4.94 0.93
C ASP A 26 0.52 5.80 2.18
N ILE A 27 0.25 5.16 3.32
CA ILE A 27 0.11 5.81 4.63
C ILE A 27 1.40 5.59 5.42
N ALA A 28 2.13 6.67 5.71
CA ALA A 28 3.35 6.59 6.51
C ALA A 28 3.04 6.19 7.96
N LEU A 29 3.84 5.29 8.54
CA LEU A 29 3.63 4.80 9.90
C LEU A 29 3.95 5.86 10.95
N LYS A 30 5.05 6.63 10.80
CA LYS A 30 5.43 7.71 11.73
C LYS A 30 5.39 7.32 13.24
N GLY A 31 5.72 6.07 13.56
CA GLY A 31 5.70 5.54 14.93
C GLY A 31 4.37 4.92 15.37
N HIS A 32 3.33 4.95 14.54
CA HIS A 32 2.11 4.19 14.76
C HIS A 32 2.35 2.68 14.58
N ASP A 33 1.59 1.88 15.34
CA ASP A 33 1.58 0.42 15.20
C ASP A 33 1.02 0.02 13.82
N GLY A 34 1.89 -0.57 12.99
CA GLY A 34 1.54 -1.04 11.66
C GLY A 34 0.49 -2.15 11.68
N ARG A 35 0.49 -3.01 12.70
CA ARG A 35 -0.48 -4.11 12.81
C ARG A 35 -1.88 -3.59 13.14
N ALA A 36 -1.98 -2.59 14.01
CA ALA A 36 -3.23 -1.89 14.27
C ALA A 36 -3.77 -1.19 13.01
N LEU A 37 -2.89 -0.55 12.24
CA LEU A 37 -3.27 0.16 11.01
C LEU A 37 -3.78 -0.80 9.93
N VAL A 38 -3.12 -1.95 9.75
CA VAL A 38 -3.56 -2.99 8.81
C VAL A 38 -4.92 -3.56 9.21
N LYS A 39 -5.14 -3.89 10.50
CA LYS A 39 -6.45 -4.36 10.97
C LYS A 39 -7.55 -3.32 10.75
N ALA A 40 -7.23 -2.04 10.89
CA ALA A 40 -8.18 -0.96 10.59
C ALA A 40 -8.50 -0.90 9.08
N ALA A 41 -7.50 -1.01 8.22
CA ALA A 41 -7.69 -1.02 6.78
C ALA A 41 -8.56 -2.20 6.31
N GLU A 42 -8.37 -3.39 6.88
CA GLU A 42 -9.20 -4.57 6.61
C GLU A 42 -10.67 -4.30 6.98
N ARG A 43 -10.93 -3.74 8.17
CA ARG A 43 -12.29 -3.35 8.60
C ARG A 43 -12.91 -2.28 7.71
N CYS A 44 -12.10 -1.42 7.10
CA CYS A 44 -12.55 -0.41 6.13
C CYS A 44 -12.76 -0.98 4.72
N GLY A 45 -12.51 -2.28 4.48
CA GLY A 45 -12.76 -2.93 3.20
C GLY A 45 -11.69 -2.65 2.13
N PHE A 46 -10.44 -2.38 2.55
CA PHE A 46 -9.29 -2.41 1.65
C PHE A 46 -8.91 -3.87 1.35
N THR A 47 -8.63 -4.16 0.08
CA THR A 47 -8.39 -5.52 -0.43
C THR A 47 -6.98 -5.70 -0.97
N GLY A 48 -6.25 -4.62 -1.27
CA GLY A 48 -4.83 -4.64 -1.54
C GLY A 48 -4.05 -4.04 -0.38
N ILE A 49 -3.24 -4.84 0.31
CA ILE A 49 -2.48 -4.41 1.49
C ILE A 49 -1.00 -4.77 1.30
N GLY A 50 -0.16 -3.75 1.17
CA GLY A 50 1.30 -3.89 1.10
C GLY A 50 1.96 -3.36 2.36
N ILE A 51 2.77 -4.17 3.04
CA ILE A 51 3.43 -3.80 4.29
C ILE A 51 4.88 -3.40 4.00
N ALA A 52 5.23 -2.14 4.21
CA ALA A 52 6.61 -1.64 4.12
C ALA A 52 7.14 -1.25 5.50
N LYS A 53 8.46 -1.08 5.61
CA LYS A 53 9.12 -0.67 6.87
C LYS A 53 8.58 0.63 7.45
N THR A 54 8.19 1.56 6.59
CA THR A 54 7.87 2.94 6.98
C THR A 54 6.47 3.39 6.57
N PHE A 55 5.71 2.57 5.84
CA PHE A 55 4.37 2.87 5.36
C PHE A 55 3.56 1.61 5.08
N ILE A 56 2.24 1.76 4.97
CA ILE A 56 1.33 0.73 4.47
C ILE A 56 0.74 1.21 3.14
N HIS A 57 0.88 0.39 2.09
CA HIS A 57 0.19 0.55 0.82
C HIS A 57 -1.22 -0.01 0.95
N LEU A 58 -2.22 0.75 0.53
CA LEU A 58 -3.62 0.35 0.52
C LEU A 58 -4.26 0.64 -0.85
N ASP A 59 -5.01 -0.33 -1.38
CA ASP A 59 -5.87 -0.17 -2.55
C ASP A 59 -7.15 -1.02 -2.46
N ARG A 60 -8.05 -0.85 -3.45
CA ARG A 60 -9.32 -1.59 -3.56
C ARG A 60 -9.37 -2.44 -4.82
N ARG A 61 -8.35 -3.27 -5.02
CA ARG A 61 -8.31 -4.25 -6.11
C ARG A 61 -9.42 -5.30 -6.00
N GLU A 62 -9.88 -5.79 -7.15
CA GLU A 62 -10.93 -6.80 -7.21
C GLU A 62 -10.48 -8.13 -6.59
N THR A 63 -9.29 -8.62 -6.97
CA THR A 63 -8.69 -9.82 -6.37
C THR A 63 -7.86 -9.43 -5.16
N PRO A 64 -8.25 -9.82 -3.92
CA PRO A 64 -7.51 -9.45 -2.73
C PRO A 64 -6.05 -9.91 -2.79
N ALA A 65 -5.15 -9.07 -2.29
CA ALA A 65 -3.73 -9.40 -2.22
C ALA A 65 -3.09 -8.76 -0.99
N ARG A 66 -2.23 -9.54 -0.32
CA ARG A 66 -1.38 -9.09 0.77
C ARG A 66 0.07 -9.41 0.44
N TRP A 67 0.98 -8.47 0.65
CA TRP A 67 2.41 -8.69 0.43
C TRP A 67 3.26 -7.81 1.35
N THR A 68 4.53 -8.17 1.47
CA THR A 68 5.51 -7.48 2.30
C THR A 68 6.67 -6.98 1.42
N TYR A 69 7.06 -5.72 1.57
CA TYR A 69 8.21 -5.15 0.86
C TYR A 69 9.52 -5.65 1.50
N PRO A 70 10.65 -5.65 0.76
CA PRO A 70 11.92 -6.13 1.28
C PRO A 70 12.30 -5.54 2.66
N GLY A 71 12.49 -6.43 3.62
CA GLY A 71 12.88 -6.12 4.99
C GLY A 71 11.78 -5.54 5.89
N ALA A 72 10.54 -5.46 5.43
CA ALA A 72 9.43 -5.15 6.32
C ALA A 72 9.07 -6.37 7.18
N GLU A 73 8.51 -6.11 8.37
CA GLU A 73 7.97 -7.14 9.24
C GLU A 73 6.66 -7.67 8.65
N ASP A 74 6.47 -8.99 8.69
CA ASP A 74 5.19 -9.58 8.31
C ASP A 74 4.22 -9.52 9.50
N PHE A 75 3.08 -8.85 9.29
CA PHE A 75 2.02 -8.76 10.29
C PHE A 75 0.97 -9.86 10.17
N SER A 76 1.14 -10.83 9.27
CA SER A 76 0.30 -12.03 9.16
C SER A 76 0.15 -12.77 10.49
#